data_AF-B4MY95-F1
#
_entry.id   AF-B4MY95-F1
#
_cell.length_a   1.000
_cell.length_b   1.000
_cell.length_c   1.000
_cell.angle_alpha   90.00
_cell.angle_beta   90.00
_cell.angle_gamma   90.00
#
_symmetry.space_group_name_H-M   'P 1'
#
loop_
_entity.id
_entity.type
_entity.pdbx_description
1 polymer ?
#
loop_
_entity_poly.entity_id
_entity_poly.type
_entity_poly.pdbx_seq_one_letter_code
_entity_poly.pdbx_strand_id
1 'polypeptide(L)'
;MRITLSLSALMLVLLAVSVSGYSSSSGAKICVINNCNYNSTTNACGRYGRSNLCRRFTNSCQLRYEACISSPSYTAVALSKCTNIKVGYRRACYGSSSSSSYSSSSSNVVPIIIRRG
;
A
#
# COMPACT_ATOMS: atom_id res chain seq x y z
N MET A 1 -40.80 42.99 7.38
CA MET A 1 -39.90 42.67 6.25
C MET A 1 -39.07 41.46 6.65
N ARG A 2 -39.16 40.38 5.88
CA ARG A 2 -38.53 39.08 6.20
C ARG A 2 -37.05 39.14 5.83
N ILE A 3 -36.18 39.04 6.83
CA ILE A 3 -34.73 38.90 6.63
C ILE A 3 -34.44 37.44 6.30
N THR A 4 -34.74 37.04 5.07
CA THR A 4 -34.26 35.77 4.48
C THR A 4 -33.08 36.11 3.59
N LEU A 5 -32.00 36.61 4.17
CA LEU A 5 -30.74 36.79 3.47
C LEU A 5 -29.82 35.62 3.81
N SER A 6 -29.88 34.64 2.91
CA SER A 6 -28.72 33.95 2.37
C SER A 6 -28.05 32.89 3.26
N LEU A 7 -28.74 31.76 3.47
CA LEU A 7 -28.06 30.48 3.78
C LEU A 7 -27.05 30.09 2.67
N SER A 8 -27.19 30.63 1.45
CA SER A 8 -26.31 30.39 0.31
C SER A 8 -24.93 31.03 0.46
N ALA A 9 -24.79 32.15 1.17
CA ALA A 9 -23.48 32.75 1.44
C ALA A 9 -22.65 31.90 2.43
N LEU A 10 -23.30 31.24 3.38
CA LEU A 10 -22.63 30.43 4.40
C LEU A 10 -22.05 29.13 3.83
N MET A 11 -22.70 28.55 2.81
CA MET A 11 -22.21 27.36 2.10
C MET A 11 -20.96 27.63 1.24
N LEU A 12 -20.80 28.85 0.72
CA LEU A 12 -19.60 29.22 -0.04
C LEU A 12 -18.36 29.39 0.86
N VAL A 13 -18.55 29.87 2.09
CA VAL A 13 -17.46 30.01 3.07
C VAL A 13 -16.95 28.65 3.55
N LEU A 14 -17.85 27.67 3.72
CA LEU A 14 -17.46 26.30 4.12
C LEU A 14 -16.71 25.53 3.01
N LEU A 15 -16.94 25.85 1.73
CA LEU A 15 -16.23 25.22 0.61
C LEU A 15 -14.80 25.78 0.43
N ALA A 16 -14.52 27.00 0.90
CA ALA A 16 -13.20 27.62 0.79
C ALA A 16 -12.17 27.08 1.82
N VAL A 17 -12.63 26.49 2.94
CA VAL A 17 -11.76 26.01 4.03
C VAL A 17 -11.19 24.60 3.77
N SER A 18 -11.81 23.80 2.90
CA SER A 18 -11.42 22.39 2.69
C SER A 18 -10.31 22.16 1.67
N VAL A 19 -9.74 23.21 1.07
CA VAL A 19 -8.67 23.10 0.05
C VAL A 19 -7.25 23.27 0.62
N SER A 20 -7.12 23.26 1.95
CA SER A 20 -5.83 23.41 2.62
C SER A 20 -5.08 22.07 2.67
N GLY A 21 -4.19 21.83 1.71
CA GLY A 21 -3.00 21.01 1.95
C GLY A 21 -2.91 19.67 1.24
N TYR A 22 -2.86 19.66 -0.08
CA TYR A 22 -2.03 18.68 -0.79
C TYR A 22 -0.76 19.37 -1.27
N SER A 23 0.16 19.64 -0.35
CA SER A 23 1.54 19.99 -0.70
C SER A 23 2.23 18.74 -1.25
N SER A 24 1.94 18.41 -2.51
CA SER A 24 2.76 17.49 -3.29
C SER A 24 4.07 18.19 -3.62
N SER A 25 5.00 18.18 -2.65
CA SER A 25 6.37 18.64 -2.86
C SER A 25 7.06 17.66 -3.81
N SER A 26 6.98 17.93 -5.11
CA SER A 26 7.75 17.24 -6.17
C SER A 26 9.21 17.72 -6.19
N GLY A 27 9.84 17.84 -5.02
CA GLY A 27 11.27 18.05 -4.92
C GLY A 27 12.02 16.82 -5.44
N ALA A 28 13.15 17.03 -6.11
CA ALA A 28 14.03 15.94 -6.50
C ALA A 28 14.45 15.15 -5.25
N LYS A 29 14.15 13.84 -5.22
CA LYS A 29 14.55 12.96 -4.12
C LYS A 29 15.92 12.37 -4.42
N ILE A 30 16.89 12.68 -3.56
CA ILE A 30 18.23 12.07 -3.61
C ILE A 30 18.27 10.94 -2.59
N CYS A 31 18.55 9.73 -3.05
CA CYS A 31 18.57 8.52 -2.25
C CYS A 31 20.01 8.03 -2.08
N VAL A 32 20.62 8.28 -0.93
CA VAL A 32 21.96 7.75 -0.61
C VAL A 32 21.80 6.50 0.23
N ILE A 33 22.25 5.35 -0.29
CA ILE A 33 22.16 4.06 0.40
C ILE A 33 23.54 3.65 0.89
N ASN A 34 23.77 3.79 2.19
CA ASN A 34 25.04 3.43 2.81
C ASN A 34 25.02 1.97 3.31
N ASN A 35 26.21 1.37 3.30
CA ASN A 35 26.46 0.01 3.79
C ASN A 35 25.54 -1.03 3.13
N CYS A 36 25.63 -1.11 1.81
CA CYS A 36 24.77 -1.97 1.02
C CYS A 36 25.54 -3.02 0.22
N ASN A 37 25.28 -4.28 0.52
CA ASN A 37 25.79 -5.40 -0.25
C ASN A 37 24.77 -5.81 -1.33
N TYR A 38 24.93 -5.26 -2.54
CA TYR A 38 24.08 -5.59 -3.69
C TYR A 38 24.22 -7.05 -4.15
N ASN A 39 25.33 -7.72 -3.83
CA ASN A 39 25.58 -9.12 -4.16
C ASN A 39 24.98 -10.09 -3.14
N SER A 40 24.39 -9.59 -2.04
CA SER A 40 23.69 -10.44 -1.09
C SER A 40 22.50 -11.13 -1.74
N THR A 41 22.36 -12.43 -1.49
CA THR A 41 21.22 -13.26 -1.90
C THR A 41 20.16 -13.37 -0.81
N THR A 42 20.33 -12.65 0.31
CA THR A 42 19.38 -12.64 1.41
C THR A 42 18.17 -11.80 1.06
N ASN A 43 17.10 -12.47 0.66
CA ASN A 43 15.82 -11.84 0.32
C ASN A 43 15.30 -10.91 1.42
N ALA A 44 14.58 -9.87 1.02
CA ALA A 44 13.85 -8.97 1.91
C ALA A 44 12.36 -8.90 1.50
N CYS A 45 11.50 -8.48 2.41
CA CYS A 45 10.07 -8.28 2.15
C CYS A 45 9.69 -6.85 2.53
N GLY A 46 8.97 -6.16 1.64
CA GLY A 46 8.49 -4.81 1.91
C GLY A 46 7.00 -4.68 1.65
N ARG A 47 6.29 -4.00 2.55
CA ARG A 47 4.88 -3.64 2.40
C ARG A 47 4.76 -2.29 1.67
N TYR A 48 3.88 -2.24 0.68
CA TYR A 48 3.64 -1.05 -0.14
C TYR A 48 2.68 -0.08 0.56
N GLY A 49 3.23 1.02 1.07
CA GLY A 49 2.48 2.04 1.82
C GLY A 49 1.63 1.43 2.94
N ARG A 50 0.36 1.86 3.02
CA ARG A 50 -0.62 1.33 3.99
C ARG A 50 -1.44 0.14 3.44
N SER A 51 -1.27 -0.23 2.17
CA SER A 51 -2.03 -1.30 1.53
C SER A 51 -1.62 -2.68 2.05
N ASN A 52 -2.44 -3.71 1.79
CA ASN A 52 -2.11 -5.11 2.08
C ASN A 52 -1.23 -5.76 1.01
N LEU A 53 -0.46 -4.96 0.26
CA LEU A 53 0.41 -5.43 -0.81
C LEU A 53 1.85 -5.51 -0.30
N CYS A 54 2.47 -6.66 -0.50
CA CYS A 54 3.87 -6.91 -0.21
C CYS A 54 4.62 -7.20 -1.51
N ARG A 55 5.90 -6.83 -1.56
CA ARG A 55 6.84 -7.20 -2.61
C ARG A 55 8.04 -7.88 -1.99
N ARG A 56 8.47 -8.97 -2.61
CA ARG A 56 9.72 -9.66 -2.23
C ARG A 56 10.86 -9.08 -3.04
N PHE A 57 11.92 -8.66 -2.37
CA PHE A 57 13.12 -8.08 -2.95
C PHE A 57 14.27 -9.08 -2.86
N THR A 58 15.20 -9.02 -3.82
CA THR A 58 16.37 -9.91 -3.86
C THR A 58 17.25 -9.72 -2.63
N ASN A 59 17.34 -8.46 -2.16
CA ASN A 59 18.07 -8.10 -0.96
C ASN A 59 17.51 -6.84 -0.30
N SER A 60 18.04 -6.52 0.89
CA SER A 60 17.68 -5.32 1.65
C SER A 60 18.05 -4.02 0.91
N CYS A 61 19.07 -4.03 0.06
CA CYS A 61 19.47 -2.86 -0.72
C CYS A 61 18.40 -2.44 -1.72
N GLN A 62 17.86 -3.41 -2.45
CA GLN A 62 16.79 -3.16 -3.40
C GLN A 62 15.53 -2.64 -2.70
N LEU A 63 15.22 -3.16 -1.49
CA LEU A 63 14.12 -2.63 -0.68
C LEU A 63 14.35 -1.17 -0.28
N ARG A 64 15.55 -0.83 0.22
CA ARG A 64 15.88 0.55 0.65
C ARG A 64 15.85 1.53 -0.52
N TYR A 65 16.34 1.09 -1.68
CA TYR A 65 16.27 1.87 -2.91
C TYR A 65 14.83 2.17 -3.29
N GLU A 66 14.00 1.13 -3.41
CA GLU A 66 12.59 1.24 -3.79
C GLU A 66 11.77 2.01 -2.75
N ALA A 67 12.10 1.89 -1.47
CA ALA A 67 11.50 2.68 -0.41
C ALA A 67 11.80 4.18 -0.54
N CYS A 68 12.97 4.55 -1.05
CA CYS A 68 13.35 5.94 -1.21
C CYS A 68 12.76 6.58 -2.47
N ILE A 69 12.79 5.87 -3.61
CA ILE A 69 12.31 6.40 -4.89
C ILE A 69 10.79 6.29 -5.08
N SER A 70 10.13 5.33 -4.43
CA SER A 70 8.68 5.12 -4.62
C SER A 70 7.83 6.00 -3.72
N SER A 71 6.69 6.45 -4.24
CA SER A 71 5.61 7.06 -3.47
C SER A 71 4.28 6.45 -3.89
N PRO A 72 3.56 5.71 -3.01
CA PRO A 72 3.92 5.40 -1.62
C PRO A 72 5.15 4.49 -1.47
N SER A 73 5.87 4.70 -0.37
CA SER A 73 7.13 4.01 -0.05
C SER A 73 6.90 2.56 0.42
N TYR A 74 7.94 1.73 0.35
CA TYR A 74 7.97 0.39 0.92
C TYR A 74 8.48 0.41 2.37
N THR A 75 7.77 -0.25 3.28
CA THR A 75 8.21 -0.47 4.67
C THR A 75 8.71 -1.89 4.83
N ALA A 76 9.88 -2.09 5.41
CA ALA A 76 10.41 -3.43 5.67
C ALA A 76 9.49 -4.22 6.61
N VAL A 77 9.21 -5.48 6.26
CA VAL A 77 8.40 -6.41 7.06
C VAL A 77 9.06 -7.79 7.10
N ALA A 78 8.57 -8.65 8.00
CA ALA A 78 9.06 -10.02 8.10
C ALA A 78 8.93 -10.79 6.77
N LEU A 79 9.93 -11.61 6.45
CA LEU A 79 9.94 -12.40 5.21
C LEU A 79 8.72 -13.33 5.08
N SER A 80 8.17 -13.76 6.23
CA SER A 80 6.94 -14.56 6.33
C SER A 80 5.71 -13.88 5.72
N LYS A 81 5.72 -12.55 5.57
CA LYS A 81 4.66 -11.82 4.84
C LYS A 81 4.78 -11.96 3.32
N CYS A 82 5.90 -12.47 2.81
CA CYS A 82 6.17 -12.68 1.39
C CYS A 82 6.29 -14.17 1.01
N THR A 83 5.82 -15.12 1.83
CA THR A 83 6.02 -16.57 1.63
C THR A 83 5.59 -17.06 0.24
N ASN A 84 4.45 -16.58 -0.28
CA ASN A 84 3.92 -16.95 -1.60
C ASN A 84 4.21 -15.91 -2.69
N ILE A 85 5.20 -15.05 -2.48
CA ILE A 85 5.56 -13.97 -3.39
C ILE A 85 6.94 -14.26 -3.97
N LYS A 86 7.02 -14.45 -5.28
CA LYS A 86 8.29 -14.58 -6.00
C LYS A 86 9.07 -13.26 -5.92
N VAL A 87 10.40 -13.34 -5.91
CA VAL A 87 11.27 -12.15 -5.93
C VAL A 87 10.93 -11.27 -7.13
N GLY A 88 10.83 -9.96 -6.90
CA GLY A 88 10.46 -8.96 -7.90
C GLY A 88 8.97 -8.71 -8.01
N TYR A 89 8.10 -9.61 -7.53
CA TYR A 89 6.65 -9.49 -7.69
C TYR A 89 5.99 -8.83 -6.48
N ARG A 90 4.92 -8.07 -6.73
CA ARG A 90 4.04 -7.47 -5.71
C ARG A 90 2.71 -8.22 -5.67
N ARG A 91 2.29 -8.69 -4.50
CA ARG A 91 1.02 -9.42 -4.27
C ARG A 91 0.48 -9.12 -2.87
N ALA A 92 -0.70 -9.66 -2.55
CA ALA A 92 -1.21 -9.59 -1.18
C ALA A 92 -0.20 -10.21 -0.19
N CYS A 93 0.05 -9.50 0.91
CA CYS A 93 0.89 -10.01 2.00
C CYS A 93 0.26 -11.28 2.58
N TYR A 94 1.09 -12.26 2.94
CA TYR A 94 0.63 -13.46 3.61
C TYR A 94 0.08 -13.14 5.01
N GLY A 95 -1.06 -13.73 5.34
CA GLY A 95 -1.81 -13.42 6.56
C GLY A 95 -2.51 -12.05 6.55
N SER A 96 -2.50 -11.33 5.42
CA SER A 96 -3.43 -10.23 5.17
C SER A 96 -4.72 -10.78 4.56
N SER A 97 -5.37 -11.70 5.27
CA SER A 97 -6.80 -11.86 5.10
C SER A 97 -7.42 -10.59 5.64
N SER A 98 -7.94 -9.74 4.76
CA SER A 98 -8.95 -8.77 5.17
C SER A 98 -9.98 -9.53 5.97
N SER A 99 -10.27 -9.09 7.19
CA SER A 99 -11.42 -9.55 7.95
C SER A 99 -12.69 -9.23 7.17
N SER A 100 -13.09 -10.16 6.30
CA SER A 100 -14.48 -10.43 6.01
C SER A 100 -14.79 -11.71 6.75
N SER A 101 -14.94 -11.59 8.08
CA SER A 101 -15.43 -12.67 8.92
C SER A 101 -16.87 -12.97 8.51
N TYR A 102 -17.07 -13.90 7.59
CA TYR A 102 -18.22 -14.78 7.65
C TYR A 102 -17.69 -16.12 8.16
N SER A 103 -17.58 -16.23 9.48
CA SER A 103 -17.42 -17.52 10.12
C SER A 103 -18.75 -18.27 10.00
N SER A 104 -18.90 -19.05 8.95
CA SER A 104 -19.90 -20.13 8.91
C SER A 104 -19.18 -21.46 8.84
N SER A 105 -19.39 -22.24 9.90
CA SER A 105 -18.93 -23.60 10.14
C SER A 105 -18.77 -24.47 8.92
N SER A 106 -17.67 -25.23 8.96
CA SER A 106 -17.44 -26.55 8.35
C SER A 106 -18.62 -27.12 7.56
N SER A 107 -18.52 -27.09 6.24
CA SER A 107 -19.17 -28.06 5.36
C SER A 107 -18.26 -28.29 4.17
N ASN A 108 -18.07 -29.56 3.82
CA ASN A 108 -17.27 -30.02 2.68
C ASN A 108 -17.72 -29.35 1.38
N VAL A 109 -17.07 -28.27 0.96
CA VAL A 109 -17.31 -27.66 -0.35
C VAL A 109 -16.15 -27.99 -1.27
N VAL A 110 -16.41 -28.89 -2.22
CA VAL A 110 -15.54 -29.15 -3.37
C VAL A 110 -15.75 -28.04 -4.40
N PRO A 111 -14.71 -27.35 -4.90
CA PRO A 111 -14.87 -26.26 -5.84
C PRO A 111 -15.25 -26.78 -7.24
N ILE A 112 -16.26 -26.17 -7.85
CA ILE A 112 -16.64 -26.41 -9.25
C ILE A 112 -15.70 -25.61 -10.15
N ILE A 113 -15.00 -26.31 -11.05
CA ILE A 113 -14.13 -25.72 -12.06
C ILE A 113 -14.96 -25.47 -13.32
N ILE A 114 -15.18 -24.20 -13.68
CA ILE A 114 -15.79 -23.85 -14.97
C ILE A 114 -14.66 -23.51 -15.96
N ARG A 115 -14.49 -24.37 -16.97
CA ARG A 115 -13.70 -24.07 -18.16
C ARG A 115 -14.59 -23.28 -19.14
N ARG A 116 -14.22 -22.04 -19.43
CA ARG A 116 -14.67 -21.35 -20.64
C ARG A 116 -13.57 -21.58 -21.68
N GLY A 117 -13.99 -22.06 -22.85
CA GLY A 117 -13.13 -22.55 -23.93
C GLY A 117 -12.11 -21.55 -24.44
#